data_AF-A0A0Q9PG73-F1
#
_entry.id   AF-A0A0Q9PG73-F1
#
_cell.length_a   1.000
_cell.length_b   1.000
_cell.length_c   1.000
_cell.angle_alpha   90.00
_cell.angle_beta   90.00
_cell.angle_gamma   90.00
#
_symmetry.space_group_name_H-M   'P 1'
#
loop_
_entity.id
_entity.type
_entity.pdbx_description
1 polymer ?
#
loop_
_entity_poly.entity_id
_entity_poly.type
_entity_poly.pdbx_seq_one_letter_code
_entity_poly.pdbx_strand_id
1 'polypeptide(L)'
;MTTMEPIFFIHLTDIHISAPGKKPLFGLEMSEKLRAACAEIRTLEAKPSFVVISGDLTHDGDLEDYRFLKKLLDAEEALLGIPIHVALGNHDFREPFREGYLEEEPSNESYYYSFMADGLRIVMLNTQVPGTHNGRIDEVQLAWLKHLLAEPAPAARIDRANRWQIVWHVLLPLLSPTIMFMAMLSTLFAAEWSFSYVNVLTQGGPLNSTTNIYYLLWTYGFKTFSVGWSSAAAVCVFIGSGLISLVFMKLSKKLSFYDN
;
A
#
# COMPACT_ATOMS: atom_id res chain seq x y z
N MET A 1 -18.08 31.87 4.71
CA MET A 1 -17.18 30.69 4.70
C MET A 1 -16.92 30.37 3.24
N THR A 2 -15.71 30.62 2.75
CA THR A 2 -15.29 30.29 1.40
C THR A 2 -15.11 28.77 1.31
N THR A 3 -15.90 28.13 0.44
CA THR A 3 -15.65 26.75 0.00
C THR A 3 -14.30 26.75 -0.72
N MET A 4 -13.34 25.93 -0.25
CA MET A 4 -12.10 25.74 -1.01
C MET A 4 -12.45 25.05 -2.32
N GLU A 5 -11.89 25.55 -3.42
CA GLU A 5 -12.07 24.94 -4.74
C GLU A 5 -11.37 23.56 -4.76
N PRO A 6 -11.96 22.56 -5.45
CA PRO A 6 -11.34 21.25 -5.60
C PRO A 6 -10.00 21.38 -6.34
N ILE A 7 -8.96 20.74 -5.81
CA ILE A 7 -7.64 20.67 -6.43
C ILE A 7 -7.60 19.44 -7.35
N PHE A 8 -7.18 19.64 -8.59
CA PHE A 8 -6.90 18.57 -9.53
C PHE A 8 -5.39 18.47 -9.75
N PHE A 9 -4.87 17.26 -9.89
CA PHE A 9 -3.48 17.03 -10.25
C PHE A 9 -3.38 15.82 -11.17
N ILE A 10 -2.28 15.72 -11.90
CA ILE A 10 -2.00 14.54 -12.74
C ILE A 10 -0.92 13.70 -12.06
N HIS A 11 -1.11 12.39 -12.12
CA HIS A 11 -0.12 11.41 -11.66
C HIS A 11 0.31 10.54 -12.84
N LEU A 12 1.61 10.58 -13.13
CA LEU A 12 2.31 9.74 -14.10
C LEU A 12 3.35 8.90 -13.35
N THR A 13 3.82 7.83 -13.97
CA THR A 13 4.84 6.94 -13.40
C THR A 13 5.56 6.19 -14.52
N ASP A 14 6.76 5.66 -14.22
CA ASP A 14 7.49 4.71 -15.08
C ASP A 14 7.70 5.22 -16.51
N ILE A 15 8.15 6.47 -16.62
CA ILE A 15 8.32 7.14 -17.91
C ILE A 15 9.56 6.66 -18.67
N HIS A 16 10.55 6.07 -17.99
CA HIS A 16 11.76 5.45 -18.56
C HIS A 16 12.35 6.20 -19.75
N ILE A 17 12.67 7.48 -19.56
CA ILE A 17 13.24 8.33 -20.60
C ILE A 17 14.68 7.90 -20.92
N SER A 18 15.01 7.90 -22.20
CA SER A 18 16.38 7.72 -22.70
C SER A 18 16.79 8.92 -23.54
N ALA A 19 18.06 9.29 -23.48
CA ALA A 19 18.64 10.29 -24.35
C ALA A 19 18.56 9.87 -25.84
N PRO A 20 18.47 10.85 -26.77
CA PRO A 20 18.41 10.56 -28.20
C PRO A 20 19.55 9.67 -28.69
N GLY A 21 19.25 8.67 -29.51
CA GLY A 21 20.24 7.75 -30.08
C GLY A 21 20.45 6.46 -29.30
N LYS A 22 19.85 6.35 -28.10
CA LYS A 22 19.80 5.10 -27.34
C LYS A 22 18.69 4.16 -27.84
N LYS A 23 18.77 2.89 -27.43
CA LYS A 23 17.80 1.87 -27.84
C LYS A 23 16.44 2.14 -27.16
N PRO A 24 15.33 2.22 -27.91
CA PRO A 24 14.02 2.47 -27.34
C PRO A 24 13.52 1.29 -26.49
N LEU A 25 12.84 1.61 -25.38
CA LEU A 25 12.19 0.65 -24.51
C LEU A 25 11.01 -0.01 -25.24
N PHE A 26 11.07 -1.33 -25.45
CA PHE A 26 10.08 -2.08 -26.22
C PHE A 26 9.82 -1.52 -27.64
N GLY A 27 10.79 -0.81 -28.23
CA GLY A 27 10.60 -0.15 -29.53
C GLY A 27 9.74 1.12 -29.48
N LEU A 28 9.46 1.64 -28.29
CA LEU A 28 8.70 2.86 -28.07
C LEU A 28 9.63 4.03 -27.71
N GLU A 29 9.44 5.15 -28.39
CA GLU A 29 10.06 6.43 -28.03
C GLU A 29 9.32 7.04 -26.84
N MET A 30 9.78 6.72 -25.63
CA MET A 30 9.13 7.16 -24.39
C MET A 30 9.06 8.69 -24.26
N SER A 31 10.05 9.41 -24.81
CA SER A 31 10.00 10.88 -24.86
C SER A 31 8.83 11.41 -25.68
N GLU A 32 8.46 10.76 -26.79
CA GLU A 32 7.29 11.14 -27.59
C GLU A 32 5.98 10.79 -26.88
N LYS A 33 5.94 9.66 -26.16
CA LYS A 33 4.78 9.27 -25.34
C LYS A 33 4.52 10.28 -24.23
N LEU A 34 5.57 10.73 -23.53
CA LEU A 34 5.44 11.76 -22.51
C LEU A 34 4.93 13.08 -23.11
N ARG A 35 5.49 13.53 -24.23
CA ARG A 35 5.00 14.73 -24.94
C ARG A 35 3.53 14.62 -25.33
N ALA A 36 3.11 13.46 -25.81
CA ALA A 36 1.71 13.21 -26.17
C ALA A 36 0.79 13.26 -24.94
N ALA A 37 1.21 12.66 -23.82
CA ALA A 37 0.48 12.73 -22.56
C ALA A 37 0.37 14.18 -22.05
N CYS A 38 1.46 14.93 -22.06
CA CYS A 38 1.46 16.36 -21.71
C CYS A 38 0.58 17.19 -22.65
N ALA A 39 0.52 16.85 -23.95
CA ALA A 39 -0.38 17.49 -24.89
C ALA A 39 -1.85 17.24 -24.55
N GLU A 40 -2.21 16.02 -24.14
CA GLU A 40 -3.55 15.68 -23.69
C GLU A 40 -3.91 16.37 -22.37
N ILE A 41 -2.97 16.47 -21.42
CA ILE A 41 -3.20 17.21 -20.16
C ILE A 41 -3.63 18.66 -20.44
N ARG A 42 -3.07 19.31 -21.46
CA ARG A 42 -3.44 20.69 -21.84
C ARG A 42 -4.89 20.82 -22.32
N THR A 43 -5.47 19.75 -22.88
CA THR A 43 -6.85 19.77 -23.42
C THR A 43 -7.91 19.46 -22.37
N LEU A 44 -7.52 19.03 -21.17
CA LEU A 44 -8.45 18.76 -20.08
C LEU A 44 -9.28 20.01 -19.71
N GLU A 45 -10.57 19.79 -19.48
CA GLU A 45 -11.50 20.81 -18.98
C GLU A 45 -11.17 21.20 -17.53
N ALA A 46 -10.93 20.20 -16.67
CA ALA A 46 -10.39 20.42 -15.34
C ALA A 46 -8.90 20.74 -15.44
N LYS A 47 -8.52 21.96 -15.04
CA LYS A 47 -7.12 22.40 -15.07
C LYS A 47 -6.38 21.87 -13.84
N PRO A 48 -5.37 21.00 -14.01
CA PRO A 48 -4.58 20.53 -12.88
C PRO A 48 -3.68 21.65 -12.33
N SER A 49 -3.41 21.64 -11.03
CA SER A 49 -2.51 22.58 -10.36
C SER A 49 -1.03 22.16 -10.46
N PHE A 50 -0.76 20.87 -10.65
CA PHE A 50 0.59 20.31 -10.79
C PHE A 50 0.55 18.90 -11.40
N VAL A 51 1.71 18.39 -11.82
CA VAL A 51 1.94 17.01 -12.25
C VAL A 51 2.91 16.33 -11.28
N VAL A 52 2.68 15.05 -10.97
CA VAL A 52 3.62 14.20 -10.22
C VAL A 52 4.05 13.04 -11.10
N ILE A 53 5.36 12.76 -11.14
CA ILE A 53 5.95 11.57 -11.76
C ILE A 53 6.60 10.74 -10.65
N SER A 54 6.05 9.56 -10.34
CA SER A 54 6.36 8.83 -9.11
C SER A 54 7.52 7.80 -9.19
N GLY A 55 8.47 7.98 -10.09
CA GLY A 55 9.64 7.11 -10.19
C GLY A 55 9.88 6.53 -11.57
N ASP A 56 10.99 5.82 -11.67
CA ASP A 56 11.51 5.19 -12.89
C ASP A 56 11.56 6.19 -14.05
N LEU A 57 12.23 7.31 -13.76
CA LEU A 57 12.28 8.49 -14.62
C LEU A 57 13.08 8.23 -15.89
N THR A 58 14.13 7.41 -15.78
CA THR A 58 15.04 7.10 -16.88
C THR A 58 15.14 5.59 -17.10
N HIS A 59 15.61 5.17 -18.28
CA HIS A 59 15.77 3.74 -18.58
C HIS A 59 17.13 3.19 -18.13
N ASP A 60 18.22 3.82 -18.56
CA ASP A 60 19.58 3.35 -18.23
C ASP A 60 20.12 4.01 -16.96
N GLY A 61 19.58 5.17 -16.59
CA GLY A 61 19.92 5.81 -15.32
C GLY A 61 21.25 6.56 -15.31
N ASP A 62 21.79 6.88 -16.48
CA ASP A 62 23.05 7.63 -16.60
C ASP A 62 22.85 9.14 -16.72
N LEU A 63 23.97 9.85 -16.66
CA LEU A 63 24.01 11.32 -16.64
C LEU A 63 23.42 11.95 -17.91
N GLU A 64 23.56 11.30 -19.06
CA GLU A 64 23.04 11.81 -20.33
C GLU A 64 21.52 11.74 -20.35
N ASP A 65 20.94 10.63 -19.86
CA ASP A 65 19.49 10.47 -19.72
C ASP A 65 18.90 11.54 -18.80
N TYR A 66 19.52 11.82 -17.66
CA TYR A 66 19.01 12.85 -16.73
C TYR A 66 19.12 14.27 -17.28
N ARG A 67 20.20 14.60 -18.00
CA ARG A 67 20.32 15.90 -18.68
C ARG A 67 19.27 16.08 -19.78
N PHE A 68 18.95 14.99 -20.49
CA PHE A 68 17.88 15.02 -21.48
C PHE A 68 16.50 15.10 -20.84
N LEU A 69 16.26 14.32 -19.78
CA LEU A 69 15.03 14.37 -18.98
C LEU A 69 14.76 15.78 -18.46
N LYS A 70 15.77 16.46 -17.91
CA LYS A 70 15.65 17.85 -17.43
C LYS A 70 15.15 18.79 -18.53
N LYS A 71 15.81 18.78 -19.69
CA LYS A 71 15.41 19.59 -20.85
C LYS A 71 13.99 19.27 -21.32
N LEU A 72 13.61 17.98 -21.30
CA LEU A 72 12.28 17.53 -21.68
C LEU A 72 11.21 18.04 -20.71
N LEU A 73 11.42 17.84 -19.40
CA LEU A 73 10.47 18.27 -18.37
C LEU A 73 10.39 19.79 -18.25
N ASP A 74 11.49 20.53 -18.39
CA ASP A 74 11.47 22.00 -18.42
C ASP A 74 10.62 22.52 -19.59
N ALA A 75 10.73 21.88 -20.76
CA ALA A 75 9.94 22.26 -21.92
C ALA A 75 8.45 21.95 -21.72
N GLU A 76 8.11 20.78 -21.17
CA GLU A 76 6.71 20.42 -20.90
C GLU A 76 6.11 21.25 -19.76
N GLU A 77 6.87 21.56 -18.71
CA GLU A 77 6.46 22.47 -17.63
C GLU A 77 6.15 23.87 -18.19
N ALA A 78 7.00 24.41 -19.07
CA ALA A 78 6.76 25.69 -19.73
C ALA A 78 5.50 25.68 -20.62
N LEU A 79 5.19 24.56 -21.28
CA LEU A 79 4.00 24.41 -22.12
C LEU A 79 2.72 24.19 -21.30
N LEU A 80 2.81 23.46 -20.19
CA LEU A 80 1.69 23.19 -19.29
C LEU A 80 1.35 24.41 -18.43
N GLY A 81 2.34 25.21 -18.07
CA GLY A 81 2.20 26.37 -17.18
C GLY A 81 1.99 25.98 -15.70
N ILE A 82 2.31 24.74 -15.33
CA ILE A 82 2.19 24.18 -13.98
C ILE A 82 3.41 23.30 -13.67
N PRO A 83 3.84 23.22 -12.40
CA PRO A 83 5.06 22.51 -12.03
C PRO A 83 4.93 21.00 -12.22
N ILE A 84 6.05 20.36 -12.60
CA ILE A 84 6.21 18.92 -12.65
C ILE A 84 7.12 18.48 -11.50
N HIS A 85 6.56 17.70 -10.57
CA HIS A 85 7.26 17.15 -9.43
C HIS A 85 7.65 15.69 -9.70
N VAL A 86 8.89 15.32 -9.35
CA VAL A 86 9.39 13.95 -9.56
C VAL A 86 9.76 13.28 -8.23
N ALA A 87 9.64 11.95 -8.20
CA ALA A 87 10.26 11.06 -7.22
C ALA A 87 11.18 10.06 -7.94
N LEU A 88 12.09 9.42 -7.20
CA LEU A 88 12.98 8.39 -7.75
C LEU A 88 12.36 7.01 -7.57
N GLY A 89 12.46 6.18 -8.61
CA GLY A 89 12.12 4.75 -8.58
C GLY A 89 13.34 3.86 -8.46
N ASN A 90 13.19 2.54 -8.58
CA ASN A 90 14.29 1.60 -8.46
C ASN A 90 15.23 1.58 -9.68
N HIS A 91 14.78 2.05 -10.85
CA HIS A 91 15.63 2.20 -12.03
C HIS A 91 16.45 3.49 -12.06
N ASP A 92 16.18 4.41 -11.12
CA ASP A 92 16.89 5.67 -11.05
C ASP A 92 18.22 5.56 -10.26
N PHE A 93 19.13 6.52 -10.46
CA PHE A 93 20.40 6.58 -9.73
C PHE A 93 20.63 8.00 -9.20
N ARG A 94 20.95 8.09 -7.89
CA ARG A 94 20.99 9.37 -7.17
C ARG A 94 22.09 10.31 -7.65
N GLU A 95 23.32 9.80 -7.82
CA GLU A 95 24.45 10.61 -8.25
C GLU A 95 24.20 11.23 -9.65
N PRO A 96 23.90 10.45 -10.71
CA PRO A 96 23.58 11.02 -12.02
C PRO A 96 22.32 11.88 -12.03
N PHE A 97 21.31 11.55 -11.22
CA PHE A 97 20.11 12.37 -11.08
C PHE A 97 20.42 13.75 -10.51
N ARG A 98 21.22 13.82 -9.43
CA ARG A 98 21.60 15.11 -8.82
C ARG A 98 22.40 15.96 -9.79
N GLU A 99 23.39 15.38 -10.46
CA GLU A 99 24.21 16.12 -11.41
C GLU A 99 23.45 16.52 -12.67
N GLY A 100 22.71 15.57 -13.27
CA GLY A 100 22.09 15.75 -14.58
C GLY A 100 20.73 16.42 -14.55
N TYR A 101 19.92 16.14 -13.52
CA TYR A 101 18.55 16.65 -13.40
C TYR A 101 18.45 17.83 -12.43
N LEU A 102 19.05 17.75 -11.24
CA LEU A 102 19.03 18.86 -10.28
C LEU A 102 20.10 19.92 -10.54
N GLU A 103 21.11 19.62 -11.36
CA GLU A 103 22.27 20.48 -11.62
C GLU A 103 23.06 20.80 -10.32
N GLU A 104 23.13 19.82 -9.42
CA GLU A 104 23.85 19.86 -8.15
C GLU A 104 25.17 19.06 -8.21
N GLU A 105 26.00 19.18 -7.17
CA GLU A 105 27.16 18.28 -7.00
C GLU A 105 26.69 16.81 -6.86
N PRO A 106 27.38 15.84 -7.49
CA PRO A 106 27.04 14.42 -7.39
C PRO A 106 27.01 13.96 -5.92
N SER A 107 25.90 13.30 -5.52
CA SER A 107 25.74 12.80 -4.16
C SER A 107 24.81 11.59 -4.12
N ASN A 108 25.03 10.71 -3.14
CA ASN A 108 24.15 9.58 -2.83
C ASN A 108 23.08 9.90 -1.77
N GLU A 109 22.99 11.16 -1.33
CA GLU A 109 21.95 11.60 -0.41
C GLU A 109 20.56 11.32 -0.99
N SER A 110 19.71 10.71 -0.16
CA SER A 110 18.33 10.39 -0.53
C SER A 110 17.57 11.66 -0.93
N TYR A 111 16.74 11.56 -1.97
CA TYR A 111 16.00 12.69 -2.53
C TYR A 111 14.53 12.60 -2.14
N TYR A 112 14.12 13.36 -1.13
CA TYR A 112 12.74 13.45 -0.64
C TYR A 112 12.46 14.90 -0.23
N TYR A 113 11.21 15.35 -0.38
CA TYR A 113 10.81 16.73 -0.12
C TYR A 113 9.30 16.85 0.04
N SER A 114 8.83 18.05 0.39
CA SER A 114 7.41 18.35 0.44
C SER A 114 7.14 19.72 -0.17
N PHE A 115 5.95 19.90 -0.74
CA PHE A 115 5.49 21.18 -1.25
C PHE A 115 4.02 21.41 -0.91
N MET A 116 3.59 22.66 -1.06
CA MET A 116 2.22 23.10 -0.85
C MET A 116 1.58 23.42 -2.19
N ALA A 117 0.39 22.89 -2.44
CA ALA A 117 -0.46 23.24 -3.58
C ALA A 117 -1.85 23.60 -3.05
N ASP A 118 -2.26 24.87 -3.15
CA ASP A 118 -3.58 25.35 -2.71
C ASP A 118 -3.99 24.92 -1.29
N GLY A 119 -3.00 24.88 -0.38
CA GLY A 119 -3.18 24.49 1.01
C GLY A 119 -3.14 22.97 1.27
N LEU A 120 -3.11 22.14 0.24
CA LEU A 120 -2.79 20.71 0.32
C LEU A 120 -1.27 20.55 0.42
N ARG A 121 -0.81 19.72 1.38
CA ARG A 121 0.61 19.35 1.47
C ARG A 121 0.83 18.05 0.72
N ILE A 122 1.73 18.07 -0.25
CA ILE A 122 2.22 16.89 -0.94
C ILE A 122 3.59 16.53 -0.37
N VAL A 123 3.80 15.24 -0.12
CA VAL A 123 5.02 14.71 0.47
C VAL A 123 5.59 13.65 -0.47
N MET A 124 6.77 13.92 -1.02
CA MET A 124 7.50 13.05 -1.93
C MET A 124 8.54 12.29 -1.12
N LEU A 125 8.36 10.97 -1.03
CA LEU A 125 9.28 10.07 -0.33
C LEU A 125 10.15 9.33 -1.33
N ASN A 126 11.30 8.87 -0.85
CA ASN A 126 12.23 8.04 -1.57
C ASN A 126 12.28 6.65 -0.94
N THR A 127 11.71 5.68 -1.64
CA THR A 127 11.74 4.27 -1.24
C THR A 127 12.89 3.51 -1.89
N GLN A 128 13.61 4.12 -2.83
CA GLN A 128 14.69 3.47 -3.56
C GLN A 128 15.81 3.03 -2.63
N VAL A 129 16.22 1.77 -2.78
CA VAL A 129 17.41 1.21 -2.16
C VAL A 129 18.45 0.94 -3.26
N PRO A 130 19.60 1.65 -3.26
CA PRO A 130 20.61 1.52 -4.32
C PRO A 130 21.01 0.06 -4.58
N GLY A 131 20.97 -0.34 -5.86
CA GLY A 131 21.34 -1.69 -6.30
C GLY A 131 20.30 -2.78 -6.03
N THR A 132 19.09 -2.45 -5.56
CA THR A 132 18.02 -3.43 -5.33
C THR A 132 16.68 -2.94 -5.89
N HIS A 133 15.75 -3.88 -6.12
CA HIS A 133 14.37 -3.57 -6.54
C HIS A 133 13.41 -3.42 -5.35
N ASN A 134 13.92 -3.51 -4.11
CA ASN A 134 13.08 -3.44 -2.91
C ASN A 134 12.91 -1.99 -2.45
N GLY A 135 11.76 -1.71 -1.83
CA GLY A 135 11.46 -0.43 -1.22
C GLY A 135 11.83 -0.37 0.26
N ARG A 136 12.50 0.70 0.71
CA ARG A 136 12.71 1.00 2.13
C ARG A 136 12.75 2.50 2.40
N ILE A 137 12.15 2.92 3.51
CA ILE A 137 12.32 4.26 4.08
C ILE A 137 13.25 4.13 5.29
N ASP A 138 14.34 4.91 5.31
CA ASP A 138 15.29 4.91 6.42
C ASP A 138 14.80 5.74 7.63
N GLU A 139 15.47 5.58 8.78
CA GLU A 139 15.10 6.24 10.03
C GLU A 139 15.18 7.78 9.93
N VAL A 140 16.11 8.31 9.13
CA VAL A 140 16.29 9.76 8.94
C VAL A 140 15.08 10.34 8.23
N GLN A 141 14.66 9.71 7.13
CA GLN A 141 13.49 10.12 6.36
C GLN A 141 12.20 9.92 7.16
N LEU A 142 12.07 8.85 7.95
CA LEU A 142 10.93 8.66 8.87
C LEU A 142 10.87 9.75 9.94
N ALA A 143 12.00 10.14 10.52
CA ALA A 143 12.06 11.22 11.50
C ALA A 143 11.66 12.57 10.87
N TRP A 144 12.15 12.85 9.66
CA TRP A 144 11.75 14.02 8.87
C TRP A 144 10.24 14.03 8.61
N LEU A 145 9.69 12.91 8.13
CA LEU A 145 8.26 12.77 7.82
C LEU A 145 7.40 13.00 9.08
N LYS A 146 7.81 12.41 10.21
CA LYS A 146 7.12 12.58 11.49
C LYS A 146 7.12 14.04 11.95
N HIS A 147 8.24 14.74 11.80
CA HIS A 147 8.33 16.16 12.16
C HIS A 147 7.45 17.02 11.25
N LEU A 148 7.51 16.79 9.93
CA LEU A 148 6.69 17.49 8.95
C LEU A 148 5.20 17.33 9.24
N LEU A 149 4.74 16.10 9.46
CA LEU A 149 3.32 15.77 9.69
C LEU A 149 2.81 16.21 11.08
N ALA A 150 3.67 16.63 12.00
CA ALA A 150 3.24 17.17 13.29
C ALA A 150 2.48 18.50 13.13
N GLU A 151 2.80 19.27 12.08
CA GLU A 151 2.07 20.49 11.72
C GLU A 151 1.07 20.19 10.59
N PRO A 152 -0.25 20.30 10.83
CA PRO A 152 -1.25 20.02 9.79
C PRO A 152 -1.20 21.07 8.67
N ALA A 153 -1.43 20.63 7.43
CA ALA A 153 -1.52 21.55 6.29
C ALA A 153 -2.75 22.48 6.42
N PRO A 154 -2.71 23.72 5.90
CA PRO A 154 -3.84 24.65 5.97
C PRO A 154 -5.16 24.10 5.40
N ALA A 155 -5.09 23.35 4.30
CA ALA A 155 -6.23 22.63 3.73
C ALA A 155 -6.40 21.21 4.29
N ALA A 156 -5.57 20.74 5.23
CA ALA A 156 -5.85 19.50 5.98
C ALA A 156 -7.13 19.60 6.83
N ARG A 157 -7.74 20.79 6.92
CA ARG A 157 -9.13 20.94 7.37
C ARG A 157 -10.17 20.37 6.38
N ILE A 158 -9.80 20.02 5.15
CA ILE A 158 -10.73 19.66 4.07
C ILE A 158 -11.39 18.31 4.31
N ASP A 159 -10.74 17.31 4.90
CA ASP A 159 -11.48 16.05 5.07
C ASP A 159 -12.55 16.14 6.15
N ARG A 160 -12.40 17.05 7.14
CA ARG A 160 -13.18 17.10 8.40
C ARG A 160 -13.53 15.71 8.95
N ALA A 161 -12.76 14.69 8.59
CA ALA A 161 -13.12 13.31 8.80
C ALA A 161 -12.95 13.12 10.29
N ASN A 162 -14.07 13.06 10.99
CA ASN A 162 -14.04 12.81 12.41
C ASN A 162 -13.37 11.44 12.64
N ARG A 163 -12.85 11.21 13.85
CA ARG A 163 -12.11 9.97 14.16
C ARG A 163 -12.90 8.71 13.78
N TRP A 164 -14.24 8.78 13.83
CA TRP A 164 -15.11 7.70 13.40
C TRP A 164 -15.12 7.49 11.88
N GLN A 165 -15.13 8.55 11.08
CA GLN A 165 -15.05 8.45 9.62
C GLN A 165 -13.74 7.81 9.18
N ILE A 166 -12.61 8.20 9.80
CA ILE A 166 -11.29 7.59 9.55
C ILE A 166 -11.32 6.10 9.92
N VAL A 167 -11.88 5.76 11.09
CA VAL A 167 -11.98 4.36 11.52
C VAL A 167 -12.83 3.53 10.54
N TRP A 168 -14.02 4.01 10.18
CA TRP A 168 -14.98 3.24 9.39
C TRP A 168 -14.70 3.21 7.89
N HIS A 169 -14.14 4.28 7.32
CA HIS A 169 -13.96 4.38 5.86
C HIS A 169 -12.51 4.19 5.42
N VAL A 170 -11.54 4.24 6.34
CA VAL A 170 -10.11 4.08 6.01
C VAL A 170 -9.53 2.88 6.76
N LEU A 171 -9.49 2.92 8.10
CA LEU A 171 -8.79 1.90 8.89
C LEU A 171 -9.47 0.53 8.82
N LEU A 172 -10.80 0.44 8.97
CA LEU A 172 -11.51 -0.83 8.94
C LEU A 172 -11.45 -1.52 7.56
N PRO A 173 -11.64 -0.82 6.43
CA PRO A 173 -11.42 -1.40 5.11
C PRO A 173 -9.98 -1.90 4.91
N LEU A 174 -8.96 -1.10 5.27
CA LEU A 174 -7.55 -1.51 5.12
C LEU A 174 -7.18 -2.69 6.01
N LEU A 175 -7.75 -2.77 7.22
CA LEU A 175 -7.52 -3.89 8.14
C LEU A 175 -8.45 -5.07 7.89
N SER A 176 -9.40 -4.97 6.96
CA SER A 176 -10.41 -6.01 6.71
C SER A 176 -9.81 -7.39 6.42
N PRO A 177 -8.70 -7.55 5.65
CA PRO A 177 -8.11 -8.88 5.43
C PRO A 177 -7.58 -9.50 6.74
N THR A 178 -6.91 -8.70 7.56
CA THR A 178 -6.35 -9.13 8.85
C THR A 178 -7.44 -9.46 9.86
N ILE A 179 -8.50 -8.64 9.94
CA ILE A 179 -9.65 -8.87 10.81
C ILE A 179 -10.37 -10.16 10.40
N MET A 180 -10.61 -10.36 9.11
CA MET A 180 -11.27 -11.56 8.59
C MET A 180 -10.46 -12.83 8.88
N PHE A 181 -9.13 -12.76 8.71
CA PHE A 181 -8.24 -13.86 9.04
C PHE A 181 -8.25 -14.18 10.54
N MET A 182 -8.14 -13.16 11.40
CA MET A 182 -8.18 -13.33 12.86
C MET A 182 -9.54 -13.86 13.33
N ALA A 183 -10.64 -13.40 12.75
CA ALA A 183 -11.98 -13.89 13.03
C ALA A 183 -12.15 -15.36 12.61
N MET A 184 -11.60 -15.75 11.45
CA MET A 184 -11.60 -17.14 10.99
C MET A 184 -10.83 -18.04 11.95
N LEU A 185 -9.59 -17.70 12.28
CA LEU A 185 -8.76 -18.49 13.20
C LEU A 185 -9.39 -18.58 14.59
N SER A 186 -9.89 -17.46 15.10
CA SER A 186 -10.55 -17.41 16.41
C SER A 186 -11.79 -18.30 16.44
N THR A 187 -12.59 -18.31 15.37
CA THR A 187 -13.77 -19.19 15.26
C THR A 187 -13.38 -20.67 15.18
N LEU A 188 -12.34 -21.00 14.41
CA LEU A 188 -11.85 -22.38 14.26
C LEU A 188 -11.29 -22.93 15.58
N PHE A 189 -10.53 -22.12 16.33
CA PHE A 189 -9.86 -22.58 17.55
C PHE A 189 -10.66 -22.37 18.84
N ALA A 190 -11.72 -21.55 18.85
CA ALA A 190 -12.48 -21.29 20.07
C ALA A 190 -12.98 -22.57 20.76
N ALA A 191 -13.49 -23.53 19.98
CA ALA A 191 -13.96 -24.80 20.50
C ALA A 191 -12.80 -25.66 21.07
N GLU A 192 -11.65 -25.66 20.41
CA GLU A 192 -10.44 -26.34 20.89
C GLU A 192 -9.93 -25.72 22.20
N TRP A 193 -9.80 -24.38 22.27
CA TRP A 193 -9.33 -23.70 23.47
C TRP A 193 -10.27 -23.91 24.67
N SER A 194 -11.58 -24.00 24.41
CA SER A 194 -12.54 -24.26 25.47
C SER A 194 -12.40 -25.64 26.12
N PHE A 195 -11.76 -26.62 25.44
CA PHE A 195 -11.50 -27.95 26.00
C PHE A 195 -10.79 -27.89 27.36
N SER A 196 -9.72 -27.09 27.48
CA SER A 196 -8.92 -27.04 28.70
C SER A 196 -9.74 -26.55 29.89
N TYR A 197 -10.59 -25.54 29.70
CA TYR A 197 -11.49 -25.05 30.74
C TYR A 197 -12.52 -26.10 31.13
N VAL A 198 -13.14 -26.76 30.14
CA VAL A 198 -14.13 -27.82 30.39
C VAL A 198 -13.49 -28.95 31.17
N ASN A 199 -12.34 -29.46 30.72
CA ASN A 199 -11.65 -30.58 31.33
C ASN A 199 -11.18 -30.24 32.76
N VAL A 200 -10.57 -29.09 33.00
CA VAL A 200 -10.03 -28.75 34.32
C VAL A 200 -11.13 -28.39 35.32
N LEU A 201 -12.11 -27.59 34.92
CA LEU A 201 -13.05 -26.97 35.87
C LEU A 201 -14.33 -27.78 36.09
N THR A 202 -14.84 -28.39 35.03
CA THR A 202 -16.21 -28.93 35.04
C THR A 202 -16.28 -30.42 34.76
N GLN A 203 -15.27 -30.98 34.11
CA GLN A 203 -15.27 -32.36 33.61
C GLN A 203 -16.56 -32.67 32.81
N GLY A 204 -17.05 -31.69 32.06
CA GLY A 204 -18.29 -31.78 31.28
C GLY A 204 -19.58 -31.51 32.06
N GLY A 205 -19.55 -31.35 33.39
CA GLY A 205 -20.75 -31.27 34.22
C GLY A 205 -21.35 -29.87 34.45
N PRO A 206 -22.53 -29.82 35.11
CA PRO A 206 -23.38 -30.96 35.48
C PRO A 206 -24.15 -31.53 34.27
N LEU A 207 -24.46 -32.83 34.27
CA LEU A 207 -25.27 -33.48 33.22
C LEU A 207 -24.78 -33.23 31.77
N ASN A 208 -23.46 -33.24 31.54
CA ASN A 208 -22.85 -32.97 30.23
C ASN A 208 -23.08 -31.55 29.67
N SER A 209 -23.60 -30.59 30.46
CA SER A 209 -23.99 -29.26 29.97
C SER A 209 -22.84 -28.38 29.48
N THR A 210 -21.61 -28.65 29.92
CA THR A 210 -20.42 -27.90 29.51
C THR A 210 -19.56 -28.64 28.49
N THR A 211 -20.02 -29.80 28.02
CA THR A 211 -19.27 -30.59 27.04
C THR A 211 -19.20 -29.92 25.68
N ASN A 212 -18.11 -30.17 24.97
CA ASN A 212 -17.92 -29.78 23.57
C ASN A 212 -17.33 -30.96 22.79
N ILE A 213 -17.25 -30.83 21.45
CA ILE A 213 -16.79 -31.90 20.57
C ILE A 213 -15.34 -32.34 20.87
N TYR A 214 -14.48 -31.42 21.32
CA TYR A 214 -13.09 -31.71 21.69
C TYR A 214 -12.99 -32.48 23.02
N TYR A 215 -13.85 -32.17 23.99
CA TYR A 215 -13.96 -32.92 25.24
C TYR A 215 -14.47 -34.34 25.00
N LEU A 216 -15.43 -34.51 24.08
CA LEU A 216 -15.91 -35.83 23.66
C LEU A 216 -14.82 -36.63 22.94
N LEU A 217 -14.07 -36.00 22.03
CA LEU A 217 -12.91 -36.61 21.36
C LEU A 217 -11.90 -37.16 22.36
N TRP A 218 -11.53 -36.34 23.34
CA TRP A 218 -10.59 -36.76 24.38
C TRP A 218 -11.16 -37.90 25.24
N THR A 219 -12.45 -37.80 25.62
CA THR A 219 -13.11 -38.84 26.42
C THR A 219 -13.16 -40.17 25.66
N TYR A 220 -13.58 -40.17 24.39
CA TYR A 220 -13.64 -41.39 23.58
C TYR A 220 -12.27 -41.96 23.26
N GLY A 221 -11.28 -41.12 22.98
CA GLY A 221 -9.92 -41.54 22.65
C GLY A 221 -9.13 -42.07 23.84
N PHE A 222 -9.20 -41.38 24.99
CA PHE A 222 -8.27 -41.59 26.11
C PHE A 222 -8.92 -42.08 27.40
N LYS A 223 -10.24 -41.94 27.59
CA LYS A 223 -10.94 -42.50 28.76
C LYS A 223 -11.63 -43.83 28.44
N THR A 224 -12.41 -43.88 27.37
CA THR A 224 -13.22 -45.09 27.03
C THR A 224 -12.58 -45.95 25.95
N PHE A 225 -11.47 -45.51 25.35
CA PHE A 225 -10.76 -46.20 24.26
C PHE A 225 -11.68 -46.66 23.11
N SER A 226 -12.74 -45.89 22.87
CA SER A 226 -13.78 -46.17 21.89
C SER A 226 -13.36 -45.60 20.53
N VAL A 227 -12.49 -46.33 19.83
CA VAL A 227 -11.89 -45.88 18.57
C VAL A 227 -12.93 -45.47 17.53
N GLY A 228 -14.04 -46.21 17.40
CA GLY A 228 -15.11 -45.88 16.45
C GLY A 228 -15.76 -44.52 16.70
N TRP A 229 -16.14 -44.24 17.96
CA TRP A 229 -16.76 -42.97 18.36
C TRP A 229 -15.78 -41.81 18.30
N SER A 230 -14.52 -42.04 18.68
CA SER A 230 -13.45 -41.04 18.58
C SER A 230 -13.20 -40.64 17.11
N SER A 231 -13.06 -41.62 16.22
CA SER A 231 -12.88 -41.37 14.78
C SER A 231 -14.09 -40.66 14.16
N ALA A 232 -15.31 -41.04 14.51
CA ALA A 232 -16.52 -40.36 14.03
C ALA A 232 -16.55 -38.88 14.48
N ALA A 233 -16.23 -38.60 15.75
CA ALA A 233 -16.14 -37.23 16.25
C ALA A 233 -15.04 -36.41 15.55
N ALA A 234 -13.89 -37.02 15.24
CA ALA A 234 -12.79 -36.36 14.53
C ALA A 234 -13.20 -35.95 13.10
N VAL A 235 -13.90 -36.83 12.39
CA VAL A 235 -14.45 -36.53 11.06
C VAL A 235 -15.46 -35.39 11.12
N CYS A 236 -16.34 -35.36 12.14
CA CYS A 236 -17.27 -34.25 12.34
C CYS A 236 -16.55 -32.91 12.54
N VAL A 237 -15.47 -32.88 13.34
CA VAL A 237 -14.64 -31.68 13.52
C VAL A 237 -13.99 -31.27 12.20
N PHE A 238 -13.39 -32.20 11.47
CA PHE A 238 -12.76 -31.90 10.19
C PHE A 238 -13.73 -31.27 9.18
N ILE A 239 -14.91 -31.87 9.02
CA ILE A 239 -15.94 -31.35 8.11
C ILE A 239 -16.45 -29.99 8.60
N GLY A 240 -16.75 -29.85 9.89
CA GLY A 240 -17.23 -28.60 10.48
C GLY A 240 -16.24 -27.45 10.29
N SER A 241 -14.97 -27.66 10.62
CA SER A 241 -13.89 -26.69 10.44
C SER A 241 -13.67 -26.35 8.97
N GLY A 242 -13.76 -27.34 8.07
CA GLY A 242 -13.69 -27.12 6.63
C GLY A 242 -14.82 -26.22 6.11
N LEU A 243 -16.06 -26.46 6.56
CA LEU A 243 -17.21 -25.64 6.19
C LEU A 243 -17.07 -24.20 6.71
N ILE A 244 -16.67 -24.02 7.97
CA ILE A 244 -16.39 -22.70 8.55
C ILE A 244 -15.32 -21.98 7.73
N SER A 245 -14.21 -22.65 7.42
CA SER A 245 -13.13 -22.08 6.61
C SER A 245 -13.61 -21.64 5.24
N LEU A 246 -14.40 -22.47 4.55
CA LEU A 246 -14.96 -22.13 3.23
C LEU A 246 -15.89 -20.91 3.29
N VAL A 247 -16.70 -20.79 4.34
CA VAL A 247 -17.57 -19.61 4.56
C VAL A 247 -16.72 -18.36 4.76
N PHE A 248 -15.70 -18.41 5.62
CA PHE A 248 -14.80 -17.28 5.85
C PHE A 248 -14.00 -16.89 4.61
N MET A 249 -13.53 -17.86 3.82
CA MET A 249 -12.84 -17.58 2.55
C MET A 249 -13.76 -16.87 1.55
N LYS A 250 -15.02 -17.30 1.43
CA LYS A 250 -16.00 -16.63 0.56
C LYS A 250 -16.33 -15.22 1.04
N LEU A 251 -16.48 -15.02 2.35
CA LEU A 251 -16.72 -13.70 2.94
C LEU A 251 -15.51 -12.78 2.77
N SER A 252 -14.30 -13.28 2.99
CA SER A 252 -13.05 -12.52 2.81
C SER A 252 -12.92 -12.02 1.37
N LYS A 253 -13.18 -12.86 0.37
CA LYS A 253 -13.18 -12.41 -1.04
C LYS A 253 -14.16 -11.27 -1.35
N LYS A 254 -15.23 -11.13 -0.57
CA LYS A 254 -16.29 -10.12 -0.80
C LYS A 254 -16.10 -8.86 0.06
N LEU A 255 -15.55 -9.01 1.25
CA LEU A 255 -15.46 -7.95 2.26
C LEU A 255 -14.05 -7.39 2.43
N SER A 256 -13.03 -8.14 2.02
CA SER A 256 -11.63 -7.71 2.13
C SER A 256 -11.29 -6.73 1.02
N PHE A 257 -10.87 -5.55 1.40
CA PHE A 257 -10.25 -4.57 0.51
C PHE A 257 -8.76 -4.88 0.43
N TYR A 258 -8.25 -4.99 -0.79
CA TYR A 258 -6.82 -5.13 -1.07
C TYR A 258 -6.38 -3.85 -1.77
N ASP A 259 -5.33 -3.19 -1.26
CA ASP A 259 -4.63 -2.16 -2.03
C ASP A 259 -3.98 -2.90 -3.22
N ASN A 260 -4.45 -2.61 -4.43
CA ASN A 260 -3.81 -3.02 -5.68
C ASN A 260 -2.86 -1.91 -6.12
#